data_AF-A0A353GES0-F1
#
_entry.id   AF-A0A353GES0-F1
#
_cell.length_a   1.000
_cell.length_b   1.000
_cell.length_c   1.000
_cell.angle_alpha   90.00
_cell.angle_beta   90.00
_cell.angle_gamma   90.00
#
_symmetry.space_group_name_H-M   'P 1'
#
loop_
_entity.id
_entity.type
_entity.pdbx_description
1 polymer ?
#
loop_
_entity_poly.entity_id
_entity_poly.type
_entity_poly.pdbx_seq_one_letter_code
_entity_poly.pdbx_strand_id
1 'polypeptide(L)'
;MRSNKPKPQGVTIIELTIVLLILSILSSVAVTVYAGHLVRARYAAARMDIHSLEMAASRYQLDLGVYPPSSSSATWTYGNAVTMDVDADYPYKPVGCGYLMLCLLHSTSGSATSPSNPRWMGPYLDVKQVKLGNSANRDERLTDYTSTTLASVPAAAVSLLDPWGRAYVYMRCDDYNTSTSTPALVGAQVPASSKYIGELYYNPTTIQIYSKGVDGATDAGTSAATAATASGLAADDINNFFN
;
A
#
# COMPACT_ATOMS: atom_id res chain seq x y z
N MET A 1 -70.71 -8.10 16.58
CA MET A 1 -69.68 -8.77 15.76
C MET A 1 -68.47 -9.09 16.64
N ARG A 2 -68.23 -10.36 17.01
CA ARG A 2 -67.10 -10.75 17.87
C ARG A 2 -65.86 -11.01 17.00
N SER A 3 -64.85 -10.15 17.12
CA SER A 3 -63.55 -10.31 16.48
C SER A 3 -62.82 -11.52 17.07
N ASN A 4 -62.56 -12.53 16.23
CA ASN A 4 -61.83 -13.72 16.61
C ASN A 4 -60.32 -13.38 16.55
N LYS A 5 -59.72 -13.02 17.69
CA LYS A 5 -58.28 -12.75 17.76
C LYS A 5 -57.53 -14.07 17.61
N PRO A 6 -56.61 -14.23 16.65
CA PRO A 6 -55.84 -15.47 16.50
C PRO A 6 -55.02 -15.72 17.77
N LYS A 7 -55.06 -16.96 18.27
CA LYS A 7 -54.28 -17.37 19.45
C LYS A 7 -52.79 -17.40 19.09
N PRO A 8 -51.90 -16.89 19.95
CA PRO A 8 -50.46 -17.03 19.73
C PRO A 8 -50.09 -18.52 19.75
N GLN A 9 -49.48 -19.00 18.67
CA GLN A 9 -48.94 -20.35 18.59
C GLN A 9 -47.64 -20.41 19.38
N GLY A 10 -47.52 -21.38 20.29
CA GLY A 10 -46.30 -21.59 21.08
C GLY A 10 -45.28 -22.39 20.29
N VAL A 11 -44.05 -21.86 20.17
CA VAL A 11 -42.92 -22.58 19.56
C VAL A 11 -42.49 -23.72 20.49
N THR A 12 -42.33 -24.92 19.95
CA THR A 12 -41.89 -26.07 20.75
C THR A 12 -40.37 -26.05 20.94
N ILE A 13 -39.89 -26.53 22.09
CA ILE A 13 -38.45 -26.61 22.36
C ILE A 13 -37.76 -27.47 21.29
N ILE A 14 -38.41 -28.55 20.83
CA ILE A 14 -37.83 -29.44 19.82
C ILE A 14 -37.63 -28.72 18.47
N GLU A 15 -38.56 -27.86 18.08
CA GLU A 15 -38.47 -27.06 16.86
C GLU A 15 -37.29 -26.09 16.91
N LEU A 16 -37.08 -25.42 18.05
CA LEU A 16 -35.91 -24.57 18.23
C LEU A 16 -34.60 -25.37 18.25
N THR A 17 -34.58 -26.57 18.86
CA THR A 17 -33.37 -27.41 18.89
C THR A 17 -32.95 -27.92 17.52
N ILE A 18 -33.91 -28.29 16.66
CA ILE A 18 -33.61 -28.73 15.30
C ILE A 18 -33.09 -27.56 14.45
N VAL A 19 -33.67 -26.37 14.61
CA VAL A 19 -33.18 -25.16 13.92
C VAL A 19 -31.74 -24.84 14.32
N LEU A 20 -31.43 -24.85 15.61
CA LEU A 20 -30.05 -24.63 16.09
C LEU A 20 -29.09 -25.72 15.62
N LEU A 21 -29.54 -26.98 15.55
CA LEU A 21 -28.75 -28.08 15.00
C LEU A 21 -28.38 -27.81 13.55
N ILE A 22 -29.36 -27.47 12.70
CA ILE A 22 -29.11 -27.18 11.28
C ILE A 22 -28.23 -25.94 11.12
N LEU A 23 -28.47 -24.88 11.91
CA LEU A 23 -27.64 -23.66 11.91
C LEU A 23 -26.19 -23.95 12.30
N SER A 24 -25.93 -24.86 13.24
CA SER A 24 -24.56 -25.20 13.63
C SER A 24 -23.80 -25.92 12.51
N ILE A 25 -24.46 -26.84 11.81
CA ILE A 25 -23.89 -27.54 10.64
C ILE A 25 -23.59 -26.56 9.52
N LEU A 26 -24.54 -25.68 9.18
CA LEU A 26 -24.36 -24.67 8.13
C LEU A 26 -23.26 -23.66 8.50
N SER A 27 -23.21 -23.22 9.75
CA SER A 27 -22.20 -22.27 10.24
C SER A 27 -20.77 -22.85 10.10
N SER A 28 -20.58 -24.13 10.41
CA SER A 28 -19.27 -24.79 10.29
C SER A 28 -18.70 -24.75 8.87
N VAL A 29 -19.53 -24.99 7.84
CA VAL A 29 -19.09 -24.93 6.44
C VAL A 29 -18.97 -23.49 5.93
N ALA A 30 -19.83 -22.59 6.39
CA ALA A 30 -19.83 -21.20 5.94
C ALA A 30 -18.53 -20.46 6.30
N VAL A 31 -17.95 -20.71 7.49
CA VAL A 31 -16.75 -20.00 7.97
C VAL A 31 -15.54 -20.26 7.06
N THR A 32 -15.28 -21.50 6.66
CA THR A 32 -14.10 -21.85 5.87
C THR A 32 -14.17 -21.31 4.44
N VAL A 33 -15.35 -21.37 3.82
CA VAL A 33 -15.60 -20.81 2.48
C VAL A 33 -15.44 -19.30 2.51
N TYR A 34 -16.03 -18.63 3.50
CA TYR A 34 -15.97 -17.17 3.63
C TYR A 34 -14.54 -16.65 3.81
N ALA A 35 -13.72 -17.33 4.61
CA ALA A 35 -12.32 -16.96 4.81
C ALA A 35 -11.53 -16.92 3.49
N GLY A 36 -11.73 -17.90 2.59
CA GLY A 36 -11.07 -17.91 1.28
C GLY A 36 -11.48 -16.75 0.37
N HIS A 37 -12.75 -16.35 0.41
CA HIS A 37 -13.24 -15.19 -0.35
C HIS A 37 -12.67 -13.87 0.17
N LEU A 38 -12.56 -13.72 1.49
CA LEU A 38 -11.95 -12.54 2.12
C LEU A 38 -10.48 -12.35 1.69
N VAL A 39 -9.71 -13.44 1.67
CA VAL A 39 -8.31 -13.40 1.23
C VAL A 39 -8.23 -12.91 -0.21
N ARG A 40 -8.98 -13.51 -1.14
CA ARG A 40 -9.01 -13.08 -2.56
C ARG A 40 -9.46 -11.64 -2.72
N ALA A 41 -10.44 -11.17 -1.93
CA ALA A 41 -10.90 -9.80 -1.95
C ALA A 41 -9.80 -8.80 -1.52
N ARG A 42 -8.97 -9.17 -0.53
CA ARG A 42 -7.80 -8.37 -0.13
C ARG A 42 -6.77 -8.26 -1.25
N TYR A 43 -6.40 -9.38 -1.90
CA TYR A 43 -5.49 -9.34 -3.04
C TYR A 43 -6.03 -8.48 -4.19
N ALA A 44 -7.32 -8.62 -4.52
CA ALA A 44 -7.96 -7.81 -5.55
C ALA A 44 -7.98 -6.32 -5.19
N ALA A 45 -8.32 -5.97 -3.94
CA ALA A 45 -8.31 -4.59 -3.46
C ALA A 45 -6.89 -3.98 -3.55
N ALA A 46 -5.87 -4.74 -3.16
CA ALA A 46 -4.51 -4.25 -3.23
C ALA A 46 -4.03 -4.01 -4.67
N ARG A 47 -4.39 -4.90 -5.61
CA ARG A 47 -4.09 -4.69 -7.04
C ARG A 47 -4.80 -3.47 -7.61
N MET A 48 -6.04 -3.23 -7.20
CA MET A 48 -6.78 -2.02 -7.59
C MET A 48 -6.14 -0.75 -7.04
N ASP A 49 -5.71 -0.76 -5.79
CA ASP A 49 -5.05 0.38 -5.16
C ASP A 49 -3.73 0.72 -5.88
N ILE A 50 -2.90 -0.29 -6.18
CA ILE A 50 -1.66 -0.12 -6.97
C ILE A 50 -1.95 0.48 -8.34
N HIS A 51 -2.94 -0.04 -9.06
CA HIS A 51 -3.30 0.50 -10.37
C HIS A 51 -3.80 1.96 -10.29
N SER A 52 -4.55 2.31 -9.23
CA SER A 52 -4.99 3.69 -9.02
C SER A 52 -3.80 4.63 -8.76
N LEU A 53 -2.81 4.18 -7.97
CA LEU A 53 -1.59 4.92 -7.69
C LEU A 53 -0.76 5.11 -8.94
N GLU A 54 -0.64 4.07 -9.77
CA GLU A 54 0.07 4.12 -11.05
C GLU A 54 -0.56 5.16 -11.98
N MET A 55 -1.89 5.09 -12.19
CA MET A 55 -2.59 6.07 -13.01
C MET A 55 -2.42 7.50 -12.49
N ALA A 56 -2.48 7.70 -11.17
CA ALA A 56 -2.32 9.01 -10.55
C ALA A 56 -0.89 9.55 -10.71
N ALA A 57 0.13 8.69 -10.54
CA ALA A 57 1.53 9.02 -10.75
C ALA A 57 1.82 9.37 -12.22
N SER A 58 1.25 8.63 -13.18
CA SER A 58 1.37 8.95 -14.60
C SER A 58 0.71 10.29 -14.94
N ARG A 59 -0.47 10.61 -14.38
CA ARG A 59 -1.11 11.93 -14.56
C ARG A 59 -0.24 13.06 -14.01
N TYR A 60 0.30 12.88 -12.81
CA TYR A 60 1.25 13.84 -12.23
C TYR A 60 2.46 14.06 -13.14
N GLN A 61 3.02 12.99 -13.71
CA GLN A 61 4.13 13.09 -14.66
C GLN A 61 3.73 13.80 -15.96
N LEU A 62 2.53 13.54 -16.49
CA LEU A 62 2.06 14.22 -17.71
C LEU A 62 1.98 15.74 -17.51
N ASP A 63 1.57 16.19 -16.33
CA ASP A 63 1.40 17.62 -16.05
C ASP A 63 2.71 18.31 -15.65
N LEU A 64 3.56 17.64 -14.87
CA LEU A 64 4.76 18.23 -14.28
C LEU A 64 6.06 17.80 -14.96
N GLY A 65 6.00 16.82 -15.86
CA GLY A 65 7.14 16.26 -16.59
C GLY A 65 8.02 15.31 -15.80
N VAL A 66 7.72 15.08 -14.53
CA VAL A 66 8.54 14.29 -13.59
C VAL A 66 7.63 13.44 -12.71
N TYR A 67 8.03 12.20 -12.45
CA TYR A 67 7.34 11.34 -11.50
C TYR A 67 7.47 11.87 -10.06
N PRO A 68 6.47 11.63 -9.19
CA PRO A 68 6.58 11.96 -7.78
C PRO A 68 7.86 11.38 -7.15
N PRO A 69 8.50 12.09 -6.20
CA PRO A 69 9.72 11.62 -5.57
C PRO A 69 9.49 10.34 -4.74
N SER A 70 10.45 9.42 -4.74
CA SER A 70 10.42 8.23 -3.88
C SER A 70 10.73 8.62 -2.44
N SER A 71 10.29 7.79 -1.47
CA SER A 71 10.49 7.89 -0.01
C SER A 71 9.23 8.25 0.79
N SER A 72 9.28 7.97 2.09
CA SER A 72 8.42 8.52 3.12
C SER A 72 9.31 8.85 4.32
N SER A 73 9.77 10.10 4.44
CA SER A 73 10.57 10.52 5.61
C SER A 73 9.83 11.59 6.40
N ALA A 74 10.11 11.66 7.70
CA ALA A 74 9.53 12.67 8.58
C ALA A 74 9.92 14.12 8.19
N THR A 75 11.01 14.30 7.42
CA THR A 75 11.58 15.61 7.10
C THR A 75 11.43 15.91 5.61
N TRP A 76 10.34 16.59 5.24
CA TRP A 76 10.11 17.12 3.89
C TRP A 76 10.90 18.46 3.75
N THR A 77 11.81 18.62 2.77
CA THR A 77 12.53 19.89 2.50
C THR A 77 12.46 20.31 1.01
N TYR A 78 12.14 21.58 0.74
CA TYR A 78 11.78 22.07 -0.62
C TYR A 78 13.06 22.24 -1.43
N GLY A 79 13.11 21.63 -2.63
CA GLY A 79 14.19 21.86 -3.60
C GLY A 79 15.54 21.24 -3.24
N ASN A 80 15.61 20.33 -2.27
CA ASN A 80 16.81 19.55 -1.96
C ASN A 80 16.61 18.08 -2.31
N ALA A 81 17.71 17.36 -2.55
CA ALA A 81 17.68 15.90 -2.59
C ALA A 81 16.97 15.43 -1.31
N VAL A 82 15.94 14.60 -1.48
CA VAL A 82 15.18 14.03 -0.36
C VAL A 82 16.20 13.40 0.59
N THR A 83 16.37 13.94 1.79
CA THR A 83 17.10 13.24 2.85
C THR A 83 16.17 12.12 3.30
N MET A 84 16.35 10.98 2.65
CA MET A 84 15.61 9.76 2.93
C MET A 84 15.92 9.36 4.37
N ASP A 85 14.89 9.01 5.13
CA ASP A 85 15.09 8.52 6.50
C ASP A 85 15.79 7.18 6.37
N VAL A 86 17.09 7.17 6.67
CA VAL A 86 17.89 5.96 6.76
C VAL A 86 17.37 5.22 7.99
N ASP A 87 16.65 4.12 7.78
CA ASP A 87 16.50 3.19 8.89
C ASP A 87 17.87 2.55 9.15
N ALA A 88 18.46 2.78 10.32
CA ALA A 88 19.78 2.23 10.65
C ALA A 88 19.78 0.69 10.65
N ASP A 89 18.61 0.09 10.89
CA ASP A 89 18.38 -1.35 10.87
C ASP A 89 18.04 -1.88 9.46
N TYR A 90 17.55 -1.04 8.54
CA TYR A 90 17.23 -1.40 7.14
C TYR A 90 17.59 -0.30 6.12
N PRO A 91 18.89 0.07 5.98
CA PRO A 91 19.32 1.27 5.28
C PRO A 91 19.22 1.22 3.74
N TYR A 92 18.56 0.19 3.20
CA TYR A 92 18.47 -0.13 1.77
C TYR A 92 17.03 -0.30 1.27
N LYS A 93 16.02 -0.02 2.11
CA LYS A 93 14.62 -0.28 1.75
C LYS A 93 13.84 1.02 1.57
N PRO A 94 13.17 1.24 0.42
CA PRO A 94 12.13 2.26 0.32
C PRO A 94 11.04 1.99 1.37
N VAL A 95 10.90 2.88 2.34
CA VAL A 95 9.81 2.82 3.31
C VAL A 95 8.66 3.65 2.75
N GLY A 96 7.52 3.00 2.51
CA GLY A 96 6.25 3.67 2.23
C GLY A 96 6.15 4.44 0.91
N CYS A 97 5.12 5.30 0.86
CA CYS A 97 4.73 6.10 -0.30
C CYS A 97 4.28 7.52 0.08
N GLY A 98 4.74 8.03 1.23
CA GLY A 98 4.24 9.28 1.78
C GLY A 98 4.53 10.52 0.92
N TYR A 99 5.72 10.63 0.30
CA TYR A 99 5.97 11.73 -0.64
C TYR A 99 5.14 11.64 -1.91
N LEU A 100 4.97 10.44 -2.45
CA LEU A 100 4.05 10.18 -3.57
C LEU A 100 2.66 10.73 -3.20
N MET A 101 2.13 10.32 -2.06
CA MET A 101 0.78 10.71 -1.65
C MET A 101 0.65 12.22 -1.44
N LEU A 102 1.64 12.88 -0.86
CA LEU A 102 1.62 14.35 -0.74
C LEU A 102 1.52 15.03 -2.09
N CYS A 103 2.31 14.60 -3.06
CA CYS A 103 2.31 15.15 -4.42
C CYS A 103 0.99 14.86 -5.18
N LEU A 104 0.34 13.74 -4.88
CA LEU A 104 -0.93 13.37 -5.52
C LEU A 104 -2.14 14.09 -4.91
N LEU A 105 -2.12 14.32 -3.59
CA LEU A 105 -3.23 14.95 -2.85
C LEU A 105 -3.13 16.46 -2.81
N HIS A 106 -1.91 17.00 -2.79
CA HIS A 106 -1.64 18.42 -2.62
C HIS A 106 -0.70 18.92 -3.71
N SER A 107 -0.80 20.21 -4.04
CA SER A 107 0.29 20.90 -4.72
C SER A 107 1.55 20.78 -3.87
N THR A 108 2.72 20.70 -4.51
CA THR A 108 3.98 20.67 -3.76
C THR A 108 4.08 21.86 -2.84
N SER A 109 3.55 23.06 -3.15
CA SER A 109 3.55 24.21 -2.20
C SER A 109 2.66 24.05 -0.96
N GLY A 110 1.87 22.97 -0.85
CA GLY A 110 0.84 22.80 0.19
C GLY A 110 -0.42 23.66 -0.03
N SER A 111 -0.47 24.48 -1.10
CA SER A 111 -1.62 25.30 -1.45
C SER A 111 -2.10 24.99 -2.87
N ALA A 112 -3.37 24.61 -3.00
CA ALA A 112 -4.01 24.37 -4.30
C ALA A 112 -4.34 25.68 -5.05
N THR A 113 -4.48 26.82 -4.35
CA THR A 113 -4.81 28.12 -4.95
C THR A 113 -3.58 28.88 -5.43
N SER A 114 -2.40 28.54 -4.91
CA SER A 114 -1.10 29.07 -5.33
C SER A 114 -0.08 27.93 -5.42
N PRO A 115 -0.16 27.09 -6.45
CA PRO A 115 0.76 25.98 -6.62
C PRO A 115 2.18 26.47 -6.93
N SER A 116 3.21 25.77 -6.44
CA SER A 116 4.61 26.14 -6.74
C SER A 116 4.93 25.99 -8.23
N ASN A 117 4.24 25.05 -8.91
CA ASN A 117 4.32 24.84 -10.34
C ASN A 117 2.94 25.17 -10.96
N PRO A 118 2.87 26.16 -11.86
CA PRO A 118 1.61 26.57 -12.49
C PRO A 118 0.97 25.49 -13.37
N ARG A 119 1.70 24.41 -13.68
CA ARG A 119 1.18 23.25 -14.42
C ARG A 119 0.47 22.23 -13.54
N TRP A 120 0.47 22.38 -12.22
CA TRP A 120 -0.23 21.44 -11.34
C TRP A 120 -1.75 21.57 -11.55
N MET A 121 -2.42 20.46 -11.89
CA MET A 121 -3.86 20.38 -12.17
C MET A 121 -4.61 19.52 -11.14
N GLY A 122 -3.97 19.18 -10.02
CA GLY A 122 -4.47 18.20 -9.05
C GLY A 122 -5.74 18.63 -8.30
N PRO A 123 -6.23 17.81 -7.35
CA PRO A 123 -5.65 16.53 -6.89
C PRO A 123 -5.82 15.38 -7.89
N TYR A 124 -4.86 14.46 -7.93
CA TYR A 124 -4.81 13.33 -8.87
C TYR A 124 -5.41 12.03 -8.33
N LEU A 125 -5.61 11.97 -7.01
CA LEU A 125 -6.11 10.82 -6.29
C LEU A 125 -7.05 11.29 -5.17
N ASP A 126 -8.13 10.55 -4.94
CA ASP A 126 -8.99 10.72 -3.76
C ASP A 126 -8.79 9.52 -2.84
N VAL A 127 -8.26 9.76 -1.64
CA VAL A 127 -7.94 8.72 -0.67
C VAL A 127 -8.80 8.89 0.57
N LYS A 128 -9.49 7.81 0.94
CA LYS A 128 -10.23 7.77 2.19
C LYS A 128 -9.26 7.79 3.36
N GLN A 129 -9.51 8.64 4.34
CA GLN A 129 -8.68 8.76 5.55
C GLN A 129 -8.46 7.43 6.28
N VAL A 130 -9.43 6.48 6.21
CA VAL A 130 -9.31 5.14 6.80
C VAL A 130 -8.20 4.29 6.16
N LYS A 131 -7.79 4.60 4.93
CA LYS A 131 -6.69 3.93 4.23
C LYS A 131 -5.33 4.60 4.51
N LEU A 132 -5.30 5.65 5.32
CA LEU A 132 -4.08 6.36 5.67
C LEU A 132 -3.51 5.82 6.98
N GLY A 133 -2.19 5.75 7.05
CA GLY A 133 -1.49 5.31 8.24
C GLY A 133 -0.15 6.01 8.43
N ASN A 134 0.37 5.91 9.65
CA ASN A 134 1.67 6.48 10.00
C ASN A 134 2.82 5.51 9.64
N SER A 135 3.51 5.76 8.53
CA SER A 135 4.75 5.05 8.17
C SER A 135 6.00 5.52 8.92
N ALA A 136 5.92 6.52 9.81
CA ALA A 136 7.03 6.83 10.74
C ALA A 136 7.19 5.76 11.83
N ASN A 137 6.13 5.00 12.14
CA ASN A 137 6.23 3.85 13.03
C ASN A 137 6.86 2.68 12.25
N ARG A 138 8.14 2.45 12.52
CA ARG A 138 9.02 1.48 11.86
C ARG A 138 8.71 0.01 12.19
N ASP A 139 7.75 -0.25 13.08
CA ASP A 139 7.30 -1.61 13.36
C ASP A 139 6.25 -2.04 12.33
N GLU A 140 6.72 -2.68 11.26
CA GLU A 140 5.89 -3.22 10.17
C GLU A 140 4.99 -4.40 10.61
N ARG A 141 5.09 -4.84 11.88
CA ARG A 141 4.15 -5.78 12.53
C ARG A 141 2.97 -5.07 13.23
N LEU A 142 2.97 -3.75 13.34
CA LEU A 142 1.87 -3.02 13.97
C LEU A 142 0.66 -2.99 13.05
N THR A 143 -0.35 -3.82 13.33
CA THR A 143 -1.55 -4.02 12.50
C THR A 143 -2.56 -2.87 12.52
N ASP A 144 -2.36 -1.83 13.34
CA ASP A 144 -3.30 -0.72 13.51
C ASP A 144 -2.62 0.65 13.34
N TYR A 145 -2.45 1.07 12.09
CA TYR A 145 -2.01 2.43 11.74
C TYR A 145 -3.15 3.46 11.75
N THR A 146 -4.38 3.04 12.09
CA THR A 146 -5.62 3.84 12.08
C THR A 146 -5.83 4.71 13.34
N SER A 147 -4.96 4.57 14.36
CA SER A 147 -5.23 5.02 15.74
C SER A 147 -4.48 6.27 16.20
N THR A 148 -3.54 6.82 15.42
CA THR A 148 -2.87 8.07 15.81
C THR A 148 -3.56 9.25 15.17
N THR A 149 -3.88 10.29 15.94
CA THR A 149 -4.28 11.59 15.40
C THR A 149 -3.24 12.03 14.36
N LEU A 150 -3.54 11.87 13.07
CA LEU A 150 -2.63 12.15 11.96
C LEU A 150 -2.15 13.63 11.93
N ALA A 151 -2.82 14.51 12.68
CA ALA A 151 -2.48 15.91 12.83
C ALA A 151 -1.09 16.17 13.47
N SER A 152 -0.53 15.22 14.23
CA SER A 152 0.80 15.34 14.84
C SER A 152 1.89 14.57 14.09
N VAL A 153 1.55 13.85 13.02
CA VAL A 153 2.50 13.07 12.22
C VAL A 153 2.99 13.95 11.07
N PRO A 154 4.32 13.99 10.79
CA PRO A 154 4.82 14.71 9.64
C PRO A 154 4.12 14.23 8.36
N ALA A 155 3.69 15.17 7.52
CA ALA A 155 2.80 14.86 6.39
C ALA A 155 3.40 13.82 5.42
N ALA A 156 4.73 13.76 5.32
CA ALA A 156 5.47 12.83 4.47
C ALA A 156 5.66 11.43 5.07
N ALA A 157 5.31 11.25 6.35
CA ALA A 157 5.22 9.97 7.02
C ALA A 157 3.80 9.39 7.03
N VAL A 158 2.83 10.08 6.44
CA VAL A 158 1.51 9.49 6.19
C VAL A 158 1.61 8.72 4.87
N SER A 159 1.35 7.42 4.90
CA SER A 159 1.38 6.54 3.72
C SER A 159 0.04 5.85 3.51
N LEU A 160 -0.24 5.46 2.25
CA LEU A 160 -1.39 4.62 1.93
C LEU A 160 -1.13 3.20 2.44
N LEU A 161 -2.12 2.64 3.12
CA LEU A 161 -2.09 1.28 3.65
C LEU A 161 -2.75 0.29 2.71
N ASP A 162 -2.16 -0.88 2.61
CA ASP A 162 -2.72 -2.05 1.97
C ASP A 162 -3.80 -2.71 2.85
N PRO A 163 -4.54 -3.70 2.31
CA PRO A 163 -5.59 -4.39 3.06
C PRO A 163 -5.11 -5.22 4.26
N TRP A 164 -3.79 -5.40 4.41
CA TRP A 164 -3.16 -6.03 5.57
C TRP A 164 -2.65 -5.02 6.60
N GLY A 165 -2.83 -3.73 6.30
CA GLY A 165 -2.46 -2.62 7.14
C GLY A 165 -1.05 -2.13 6.89
N ARG A 166 -0.27 -2.62 5.93
CA ARG A 166 1.11 -2.17 5.69
C ARG A 166 1.16 -1.05 4.67
N ALA A 167 2.18 -0.19 4.76
CA ALA A 167 2.35 0.87 3.77
C ALA A 167 2.74 0.31 2.40
N TYR A 168 2.10 0.81 1.33
CA TYR A 168 2.60 0.59 -0.03
C TYR A 168 3.97 1.21 -0.20
N VAL A 169 4.82 0.51 -0.94
CA VAL A 169 6.16 0.97 -1.27
C VAL A 169 6.15 1.54 -2.68
N TYR A 170 6.74 2.73 -2.85
CA TYR A 170 6.86 3.40 -4.14
C TYR A 170 8.31 3.80 -4.42
N MET A 171 8.75 3.55 -5.65
CA MET A 171 10.02 4.02 -6.18
C MET A 171 9.90 4.45 -7.64
N ARG A 172 10.41 5.65 -7.97
CA ARG A 172 10.54 6.14 -9.35
C ARG A 172 11.83 5.63 -10.00
N CYS A 173 11.84 5.53 -11.33
CA CYS A 173 13.00 5.06 -12.10
C CYS A 173 14.30 5.79 -11.79
N ASP A 174 14.24 7.10 -11.58
CA ASP A 174 15.42 7.93 -11.30
C ASP A 174 16.14 7.53 -10.00
N ASP A 175 15.43 6.89 -9.06
CA ASP A 175 15.97 6.52 -7.75
C ASP A 175 16.42 5.05 -7.69
N TYR A 176 16.30 4.26 -8.78
CA TYR A 176 16.61 2.82 -8.78
C TYR A 176 18.07 2.49 -8.50
N ASN A 177 18.99 3.41 -8.78
CA ASN A 177 20.43 3.19 -8.66
C ASN A 177 21.10 4.34 -7.89
N THR A 178 20.62 4.60 -6.67
CA THR A 178 21.22 5.60 -5.77
C THR A 178 22.25 4.97 -4.82
N SER A 179 22.87 3.85 -5.23
CA SER A 179 23.78 3.05 -4.39
C SER A 179 25.01 3.81 -3.87
N THR A 180 25.33 4.95 -4.47
CA THR A 180 26.53 5.75 -4.16
C THR A 180 26.33 6.72 -2.99
N SER A 181 25.09 6.93 -2.53
CA SER A 181 24.75 7.79 -1.39
C SER A 181 24.00 7.00 -0.34
N THR A 182 24.43 7.05 0.92
CA THR A 182 23.72 6.44 2.05
C THR A 182 22.52 7.33 2.43
N PRO A 183 21.26 6.83 2.47
CA PRO A 183 20.82 5.46 2.21
C PRO A 183 20.65 5.18 0.72
N ALA A 184 21.05 3.99 0.30
CA ALA A 184 20.94 3.54 -1.09
C ALA A 184 19.53 2.99 -1.34
N LEU A 185 18.71 3.68 -2.13
CA LEU A 185 17.50 3.06 -2.68
C LEU A 185 17.88 2.20 -3.88
N VAL A 186 17.35 0.98 -3.89
CA VAL A 186 17.52 0.06 -5.01
C VAL A 186 16.16 -0.49 -5.42
N GLY A 187 15.84 -0.31 -6.70
CA GLY A 187 14.63 -0.87 -7.29
C GLY A 187 14.73 -2.39 -7.45
N ALA A 188 13.60 -3.04 -7.68
CA ALA A 188 13.54 -4.47 -7.99
C ALA A 188 14.34 -4.78 -9.27
N GLN A 189 15.32 -5.67 -9.15
CA GLN A 189 16.23 -6.02 -10.24
C GLN A 189 15.71 -7.20 -11.05
N VAL A 190 15.94 -7.15 -12.36
CA VAL A 190 15.63 -8.27 -13.25
C VAL A 190 16.72 -9.34 -13.09
N PRO A 191 16.39 -10.65 -13.04
CA PRO A 191 17.41 -11.70 -13.00
C PRO A 191 18.42 -11.56 -14.14
N ALA A 192 19.69 -11.86 -13.85
CA ALA A 192 20.78 -11.81 -14.83
C ALA A 192 20.54 -12.76 -16.04
N SER A 193 19.68 -13.75 -15.89
CA SER A 193 19.25 -14.71 -16.93
C SER A 193 18.00 -14.28 -17.70
N SER A 194 17.51 -13.06 -17.49
CA SER A 194 16.27 -12.61 -18.11
C SER A 194 16.41 -12.36 -19.61
N LYS A 195 15.26 -12.36 -20.30
CA LYS A 195 15.15 -12.09 -21.73
C LYS A 195 15.52 -10.63 -22.08
N TYR A 196 15.50 -9.73 -21.10
CA TYR A 196 15.74 -8.30 -21.29
C TYR A 196 17.24 -8.00 -21.12
N ILE A 197 18.02 -8.29 -22.17
CA ILE A 197 19.47 -8.08 -22.18
C ILE A 197 19.77 -6.58 -22.07
N GLY A 198 20.44 -6.18 -20.99
CA GLY A 198 20.89 -4.81 -20.75
C GLY A 198 20.06 -4.00 -19.75
N GLU A 199 18.88 -4.51 -19.34
CA GLU A 199 18.07 -3.88 -18.31
C GLU A 199 18.39 -4.44 -16.92
N LEU A 200 18.74 -3.56 -15.99
CA LEU A 200 19.08 -3.95 -14.61
C LEU A 200 17.84 -4.03 -13.70
N TYR A 201 16.79 -3.27 -14.03
CA TYR A 201 15.60 -3.10 -13.18
C TYR A 201 14.33 -3.39 -13.94
N TYR A 202 13.32 -3.91 -13.23
CA TYR A 202 11.98 -3.96 -13.80
C TYR A 202 11.46 -2.54 -14.05
N ASN A 203 10.68 -2.32 -15.10
CA ASN A 203 10.10 -1.01 -15.40
C ASN A 203 11.13 0.14 -15.43
N PRO A 204 12.22 0.02 -16.21
CA PRO A 204 13.42 0.88 -16.11
C PRO A 204 13.18 2.38 -16.35
N THR A 205 12.08 2.75 -17.00
CA THR A 205 11.75 4.13 -17.37
C THR A 205 10.50 4.68 -16.66
N THR A 206 9.89 3.91 -15.76
CA THR A 206 8.60 4.28 -15.14
C THR A 206 8.70 4.25 -13.62
N ILE A 207 7.84 3.50 -12.96
CA ILE A 207 7.74 3.42 -11.51
C ILE A 207 7.57 1.96 -11.09
N GLN A 208 8.00 1.69 -9.86
CA GLN A 208 7.79 0.44 -9.17
C GLN A 208 6.92 0.73 -7.96
N ILE A 209 5.79 0.04 -7.87
CA ILE A 209 4.90 0.04 -6.72
C ILE A 209 4.67 -1.40 -6.31
N TYR A 210 4.79 -1.67 -5.01
CA TYR A 210 4.44 -2.98 -4.48
C TYR A 210 3.88 -2.90 -3.05
N SER A 211 3.12 -3.93 -2.68
CA SER A 211 2.71 -4.25 -1.31
C SER A 211 3.40 -5.54 -0.89
N LYS A 212 3.81 -5.59 0.39
CA LYS A 212 4.56 -6.69 1.01
C LYS A 212 3.70 -7.92 1.35
N GLY A 213 2.50 -8.02 0.77
CA GLY A 213 1.61 -9.15 0.99
C GLY A 213 1.16 -9.35 2.44
N VAL A 214 0.87 -10.61 2.78
CA VAL A 214 0.32 -11.04 4.08
C VAL A 214 1.44 -11.20 5.10
N ASP A 215 2.59 -11.71 4.70
CA ASP A 215 3.68 -12.01 5.63
C ASP A 215 4.52 -10.77 6.00
N GLY A 216 4.53 -9.75 5.13
CA GLY A 216 5.29 -8.51 5.32
C GLY A 216 6.77 -8.70 5.08
N ALA A 217 7.15 -9.90 4.68
CA ALA A 217 8.50 -10.29 4.38
C ALA A 217 8.63 -10.32 2.86
N THR A 218 9.16 -9.25 2.29
CA THR A 218 9.76 -9.37 0.97
C THR A 218 10.92 -10.35 1.11
N ASP A 219 10.81 -11.57 0.59
CA ASP A 219 11.88 -12.57 0.56
C ASP A 219 13.14 -11.95 -0.07
N ALA A 220 14.01 -11.38 0.75
CA ALA A 220 15.16 -10.65 0.29
C ALA A 220 16.23 -10.83 1.35
N GLY A 221 17.25 -11.63 1.00
CA GLY A 221 18.21 -12.24 1.92
C GLY A 221 18.79 -11.30 2.96
N THR A 222 19.37 -11.91 4.00
CA THR A 222 19.94 -11.30 5.21
C THR A 222 21.05 -10.25 5.01
N SER A 223 21.29 -9.77 3.79
CA SER A 223 22.28 -8.75 3.44
C SER A 223 21.76 -7.70 2.45
N ALA A 224 22.25 -6.46 2.58
CA ALA A 224 21.96 -5.28 1.75
C ALA A 224 21.87 -5.54 0.23
N ALA A 225 22.81 -6.31 -0.31
CA ALA A 225 22.90 -6.60 -1.74
C ALA A 225 21.83 -7.59 -2.20
N THR A 226 21.47 -8.56 -1.34
CA THR A 226 20.44 -9.55 -1.64
C THR A 226 19.04 -8.98 -1.42
N ALA A 227 18.90 -8.05 -0.47
CA ALA A 227 17.65 -7.36 -0.15
C ALA A 227 17.14 -6.47 -1.30
N ALA A 228 18.07 -5.80 -1.98
CA ALA A 228 17.82 -4.98 -3.18
C ALA A 228 17.35 -5.80 -4.39
N THR A 229 17.86 -7.03 -4.52
CA THR A 229 17.56 -7.90 -5.67
C THR A 229 16.13 -8.46 -5.60
N ALA A 230 15.49 -8.48 -4.42
CA ALA A 230 14.23 -9.18 -4.21
C ALA A 230 13.12 -8.36 -3.52
N SER A 231 13.24 -7.03 -3.53
CA SER A 231 12.18 -6.16 -3.01
C SER A 231 10.91 -6.25 -3.88
N GLY A 232 9.80 -6.69 -3.29
CA GLY A 232 8.53 -6.85 -4.00
C GLY A 232 8.45 -8.09 -4.91
N LEU A 233 9.35 -9.06 -4.72
CA LEU A 233 9.45 -10.29 -5.53
C LEU A 233 8.94 -11.55 -4.81
N ALA A 234 8.43 -11.44 -3.58
CA ALA A 234 7.94 -12.59 -2.84
C ALA A 234 6.65 -13.17 -3.49
N ALA A 235 6.34 -14.43 -3.19
CA ALA A 235 5.21 -15.12 -3.81
C ALA A 235 3.84 -14.53 -3.42
N ASP A 236 3.75 -13.85 -2.28
CA ASP A 236 2.54 -13.19 -1.78
C ASP A 236 2.53 -11.67 -2.00
N ASP A 237 3.63 -11.10 -2.50
CA ASP A 237 3.72 -9.69 -2.87
C ASP A 237 2.81 -9.37 -4.05
N ILE A 238 2.29 -8.13 -4.06
CA ILE A 238 1.57 -7.60 -5.22
C ILE A 238 2.33 -6.40 -5.73
N ASN A 239 2.62 -6.38 -7.02
CA ASN A 239 3.42 -5.34 -7.65
C ASN A 239 2.84 -4.92 -9.02
N ASN A 240 3.43 -3.88 -9.62
CA ASN A 240 3.09 -3.38 -10.96
C ASN A 240 4.10 -3.80 -12.05
N PHE A 241 5.02 -4.72 -11.74
CA PHE A 241 6.12 -5.06 -12.64
C PHE A 241 6.23 -6.55 -12.98
N PHE A 242 5.55 -7.45 -12.27
CA PHE A 242 5.25 -8.80 -12.74
C PHE A 242 3.82 -8.86 -13.24
N ASN A 243 3.64 -9.40 -14.45
CA ASN A 243 2.32 -9.63 -15.05
C ASN A 243 2.14 -11.11 -15.35
#